data_AF-A0A1F2QTK7-F1
#
_entry.id   AF-A0A1F2QTK7-F1
#
_cell.length_a   1.000
_cell.length_b   1.000
_cell.length_c   1.000
_cell.angle_alpha   90.00
_cell.angle_beta   90.00
_cell.angle_gamma   90.00
#
_symmetry.space_group_name_H-M   'P 1'
#
loop_
_entity.id
_entity.type
_entity.pdbx_description
1 polymer ?
#
loop_
_entity_poly.entity_id
_entity_poly.type
_entity_poly.pdbx_seq_one_letter_code
_entity_poly.pdbx_strand_id
1 'polypeptide(L)'
;MIDAVSIVAQNAVPETLALAKPQAATTDFGGWLSSQIDTLNQQLVAADTDVRRLALGEAGNLHEVMMRLETAKLSLELAVQVRNRLLEGYQDILRMQI
;
A
#
# COMPACT_ATOMS: atom_id res chain seq x y z
N MET A 1 -45.27 15.98 51.55
CA MET A 1 -46.19 16.11 50.40
C MET A 1 -45.35 16.68 49.27
N ILE A 2 -44.64 15.87 48.49
CA ILE A 2 -45.13 15.16 47.28
C ILE A 2 -46.16 16.01 46.54
N ASP A 3 -45.73 16.60 45.44
CA ASP A 3 -46.61 16.81 44.30
C ASP A 3 -45.85 16.70 42.96
N ALA A 4 -46.42 15.82 42.15
CA ALA A 4 -46.31 15.56 40.71
C ALA A 4 -45.02 15.87 39.93
N VAL A 5 -44.38 14.77 39.52
CA VAL A 5 -43.77 14.64 38.19
C VAL A 5 -44.85 14.81 37.12
N SER A 6 -44.78 15.89 36.35
CA SER A 6 -45.36 16.11 35.01
C SER A 6 -44.92 17.51 34.60
N ILE A 7 -43.99 17.70 33.67
CA ILE A 7 -44.20 17.54 32.23
C ILE A 7 -42.80 17.34 31.61
N VAL A 8 -42.47 16.12 31.20
CA VAL A 8 -41.49 15.87 30.14
C VAL A 8 -42.30 15.60 28.89
N ALA A 9 -42.63 16.68 28.19
CA ALA A 9 -43.13 16.63 26.83
C ALA A 9 -42.93 18.02 26.21
N GLN A 10 -41.72 18.28 25.72
CA GLN A 10 -41.46 19.14 24.57
C GLN A 10 -39.94 19.19 24.34
N ASN A 11 -39.44 18.31 23.48
CA ASN A 11 -39.07 18.79 22.16
C ASN A 11 -38.82 17.61 21.22
N ALA A 12 -39.67 17.60 20.20
CA ALA A 12 -39.59 16.73 19.05
C ALA A 12 -38.24 16.89 18.33
N VAL A 13 -37.71 15.76 17.88
CA VAL A 13 -36.60 15.64 16.94
C VAL A 13 -37.04 16.25 15.60
N PRO A 14 -36.15 16.95 14.87
CA PRO A 14 -35.87 16.45 13.54
C PRO A 14 -34.38 16.48 13.17
N GLU A 15 -33.98 15.43 12.46
CA GLU A 15 -32.92 15.38 11.44
C GLU A 15 -31.77 16.39 11.54
N THR A 16 -30.61 15.88 11.89
CA THR A 16 -29.53 15.72 10.91
C THR A 16 -28.55 14.73 11.50
N LEU A 17 -28.69 13.46 11.11
CA LEU A 17 -27.56 12.55 11.16
C LEU A 17 -26.53 13.17 10.22
N ALA A 18 -25.60 13.94 10.79
CA ALA A 18 -24.39 14.32 10.10
C ALA A 18 -23.81 13.02 9.56
N LEU A 19 -23.95 12.83 8.25
CA LEU A 19 -23.21 11.84 7.51
C LEU A 19 -21.75 12.17 7.79
N ALA A 20 -21.18 11.54 8.81
CA ALA A 20 -19.75 11.44 8.96
C ALA A 20 -19.32 10.82 7.63
N LYS A 21 -18.80 11.67 6.72
CA LYS A 21 -18.08 11.21 5.54
C LYS A 21 -17.17 10.11 6.07
N PRO A 22 -17.23 8.88 5.53
CA PRO A 22 -16.18 7.93 5.80
C PRO A 22 -14.92 8.69 5.40
N GLN A 23 -14.11 9.06 6.38
CA GLN A 23 -12.75 9.50 6.15
C GLN A 23 -12.09 8.22 5.65
N ALA A 24 -12.24 7.97 4.35
CA ALA A 24 -11.45 6.99 3.66
C ALA A 24 -10.03 7.43 3.99
N ALA A 25 -9.33 6.63 4.78
CA ALA A 25 -7.89 6.64 4.75
C ALA A 25 -7.54 6.22 3.32
N THR A 26 -7.56 7.20 2.41
CA THR A 26 -7.09 7.04 1.06
C THR A 26 -5.59 6.92 1.22
N THR A 27 -5.13 5.70 1.51
CA THR A 27 -3.72 5.37 1.32
C THR A 27 -3.45 5.72 -0.13
N ASP A 28 -2.68 6.78 -0.33
CA ASP A 28 -2.31 7.23 -1.66
C ASP A 28 -1.59 6.08 -2.35
N PHE A 29 -2.18 5.57 -3.42
CA PHE A 29 -1.62 4.45 -4.18
C PHE A 29 -0.23 4.80 -4.71
N GLY A 30 0.00 6.07 -5.08
CA GLY A 30 1.30 6.57 -5.52
C GLY A 30 2.37 6.44 -4.42
N GLY A 31 2.07 6.93 -3.23
CA GLY A 31 2.94 6.80 -2.06
C GLY A 31 3.20 5.36 -1.65
N TRP A 32 2.17 4.50 -1.66
CA TRP A 32 2.34 3.07 -1.42
C TRP A 32 3.26 2.42 -2.46
N LEU A 33 3.02 2.69 -3.76
CA LEU A 33 3.82 2.14 -4.85
C LEU A 33 5.27 2.61 -4.78
N SER A 34 5.51 3.89 -4.48
CA SER A 34 6.86 4.42 -4.27
C SER A 34 7.59 3.67 -3.15
N SER A 35 6.92 3.45 -2.01
CA SER A 35 7.49 2.68 -0.91
C SER A 35 7.82 1.23 -1.29
N GLN A 36 6.98 0.60 -2.13
CA GLN A 36 7.26 -0.75 -2.62
C GLN A 36 8.47 -0.78 -3.57
N ILE A 37 8.61 0.22 -4.44
CA ILE A 37 9.79 0.35 -5.32
C ILE A 37 11.06 0.56 -4.49
N ASP A 38 11.01 1.40 -3.46
CA ASP A 38 12.15 1.60 -2.55
C ASP A 38 12.53 0.31 -1.82
N THR A 39 11.52 -0.43 -1.35
CA THR A 39 11.71 -1.74 -0.70
C THR A 39 12.35 -2.74 -1.66
N LEU A 40 11.87 -2.80 -2.92
CA LEU A 40 12.45 -3.65 -3.96
C LEU A 40 13.92 -3.29 -4.21
N ASN A 41 14.25 -1.99 -4.31
CA ASN A 41 15.63 -1.55 -4.48
C ASN A 41 16.53 -2.00 -3.30
N GLN A 42 16.04 -1.89 -2.06
CA GLN A 42 16.77 -2.39 -0.90
C GLN A 42 17.00 -3.90 -0.95
N GLN A 43 16.01 -4.68 -1.40
CA GLN A 43 16.14 -6.13 -1.57
C GLN A 43 17.18 -6.49 -2.64
N LEU A 44 17.21 -5.77 -3.76
CA LEU A 44 18.22 -5.93 -4.81
C LEU A 44 19.64 -5.66 -4.30
N VAL A 45 19.84 -4.57 -3.56
CA VAL A 45 21.14 -4.21 -2.98
C VAL A 45 21.59 -5.23 -1.93
N ALA A 46 20.66 -5.69 -1.09
CA ALA A 46 20.93 -6.72 -0.09
C ALA A 46 21.35 -8.04 -0.77
N ALA A 47 20.62 -8.48 -1.80
CA ALA A 47 20.95 -9.69 -2.55
C ALA A 47 22.33 -9.59 -3.23
N ASP A 48 22.67 -8.46 -3.85
CA ASP A 48 24.00 -8.23 -4.44
C ASP A 48 25.11 -8.27 -3.39
N THR A 49 24.86 -7.69 -2.22
CA THR A 49 25.81 -7.72 -1.08
C THR A 49 26.02 -9.15 -0.59
N ASP A 50 24.94 -9.93 -0.43
CA ASP A 50 25.00 -11.31 0.02
C ASP A 50 25.76 -12.20 -0.98
N VAL A 51 25.55 -12.00 -2.28
CA VAL A 51 26.30 -12.69 -3.34
C VAL A 51 27.80 -12.39 -3.25
N ARG A 52 28.18 -11.12 -3.00
CA ARG A 52 29.59 -10.75 -2.83
C ARG A 52 30.20 -11.39 -1.59
N ARG A 53 29.51 -11.38 -0.46
CA ARG A 53 29.97 -12.02 0.79
C ARG A 53 30.13 -13.53 0.62
N LEU A 54 29.23 -14.15 -0.14
CA LEU A 54 29.32 -15.57 -0.48
C LEU A 54 30.54 -15.86 -1.35
N ALA A 55 30.83 -15.02 -2.35
CA ALA A 55 32.02 -15.16 -3.19
C ALA A 55 33.34 -14.98 -2.40
N LEU A 56 33.33 -14.18 -1.33
CA LEU A 56 34.47 -14.00 -0.42
C LEU A 56 34.63 -15.15 0.59
N GLY A 57 33.73 -16.13 0.59
CA GLY A 57 33.72 -17.23 1.56
C GLY A 57 33.25 -16.81 2.96
N GLU A 58 32.69 -15.61 3.09
CA GLU A 58 32.25 -15.02 4.36
C GLU A 58 30.76 -15.26 4.65
N ALA A 59 30.01 -15.87 3.72
CA ALA A 59 28.57 -16.02 3.87
C ALA A 59 28.16 -17.31 4.60
N GLY A 60 27.31 -17.13 5.60
CA GLY A 60 26.39 -18.17 6.04
C GLY A 60 25.39 -18.52 4.94
N ASN A 61 25.12 -19.81 4.81
CA ASN A 61 24.00 -20.41 4.07
C ASN A 61 23.76 -19.91 2.62
N LEU A 62 24.54 -20.44 1.66
CA LEU A 62 24.35 -20.31 0.20
C LEU A 62 22.87 -20.37 -0.23
N HIS A 63 22.09 -21.27 0.36
CA HIS A 63 20.68 -21.47 0.03
C HIS A 63 19.85 -20.20 0.25
N GLU A 64 20.11 -19.46 1.33
CA GLU A 64 19.40 -18.23 1.66
C GLU A 64 19.71 -17.13 0.64
N VAL A 65 20.97 -17.00 0.23
CA VAL A 65 21.39 -16.04 -0.81
C VAL A 65 20.70 -16.33 -2.13
N MET A 66 20.64 -17.61 -2.53
CA MET A 66 19.95 -18.03 -3.75
C MET A 66 18.45 -17.75 -3.69
N MET A 67 17.80 -17.99 -2.54
CA MET A 67 16.38 -17.68 -2.34
C MET A 67 16.11 -16.16 -2.42
N ARG A 68 16.95 -15.35 -1.78
CA ARG A 68 16.85 -13.88 -1.83
C ARG A 68 17.01 -13.36 -3.25
N LEU A 69 17.95 -13.91 -4.00
CA LEU A 69 18.19 -13.53 -5.39
C LEU A 69 16.99 -13.86 -6.29
N GLU A 70 16.42 -15.08 -6.18
CA GLU A 70 15.25 -15.44 -6.99
C GLU A 70 14.03 -14.60 -6.60
N THR A 71 13.84 -14.32 -5.31
CA THR A 71 12.77 -13.44 -4.83
C THR A 71 12.91 -12.05 -5.42
N ALA A 72 14.10 -11.44 -5.34
CA ALA A 72 14.38 -10.12 -5.90
C ALA A 72 14.12 -10.06 -7.42
N LYS A 73 14.50 -11.13 -8.14
CA LYS A 73 14.23 -11.27 -9.58
C LYS A 73 12.73 -11.30 -9.88
N LEU A 74 11.97 -12.16 -9.21
CA LEU A 74 10.51 -12.24 -9.39
C LEU A 74 9.82 -10.91 -9.03
N SER A 75 10.26 -10.25 -7.96
CA SER A 75 9.74 -8.94 -7.58
C SER A 75 10.04 -7.86 -8.61
N LEU A 76 11.21 -7.89 -9.26
CA LEU A 76 11.54 -6.99 -10.36
C LEU A 76 10.68 -7.24 -11.60
N GLU A 77 10.47 -8.51 -11.97
CA GLU A 77 9.56 -8.88 -13.07
C GLU A 77 8.15 -8.34 -12.82
N LEU A 78 7.64 -8.50 -11.60
CA LEU A 78 6.36 -7.94 -11.18
C LEU A 78 6.34 -6.41 -11.28
N ALA A 79 7.39 -5.73 -10.82
CA ALA A 79 7.48 -4.27 -10.90
C ALA A 79 7.43 -3.76 -12.35
N VAL A 80 8.07 -4.47 -13.29
CA VAL A 80 7.99 -4.16 -14.72
C VAL A 80 6.56 -4.33 -15.25
N GLN A 81 5.86 -5.39 -14.85
CA GLN A 81 4.47 -5.60 -15.24
C GLN A 81 3.55 -4.47 -14.71
N VAL A 82 3.72 -4.08 -13.45
CA VAL A 82 2.99 -2.96 -12.85
C VAL A 82 3.27 -1.66 -13.60
N ARG A 83 4.54 -1.36 -13.90
CA ARG A 83 4.93 -0.20 -14.71
C ARG A 83 4.22 -0.20 -16.07
N ASN A 84 4.22 -1.33 -16.77
CA ASN A 84 3.56 -1.44 -18.07
C ASN A 84 2.06 -1.18 -17.94
N ARG A 85 1.41 -1.77 -16.93
CA ARG A 85 -0.03 -1.57 -16.70
C ARG A 85 -0.39 -0.12 -16.39
N LEU A 86 0.45 0.58 -15.65
CA LEU A 86 0.28 2.01 -15.37
C LEU A 86 0.41 2.86 -16.63
N LEU A 87 1.39 2.55 -17.49
CA LEU A 87 1.57 3.24 -18.77
C LEU A 87 0.40 2.99 -19.73
N GLU A 88 -0.13 1.76 -19.77
CA GLU A 88 -1.34 1.43 -20.53
C GLU A 88 -2.55 2.19 -20.01
N GLY A 89 -2.83 2.14 -18.70
CA GLY A 89 -3.97 2.84 -18.10
C GLY A 89 -3.91 4.35 -18.31
N TYR A 90 -2.70 4.93 -18.25
CA TYR A 90 -2.50 6.33 -18.59
C TYR A 90 -2.81 6.63 -20.07
N GLN A 91 -2.33 5.79 -20.99
CA GLN A 91 -2.63 5.92 -22.42
C GLN A 91 -4.12 5.75 -22.74
N ASP A 92 -4.81 4.81 -22.07
CA ASP A 92 -6.24 4.57 -22.25
C ASP A 92 -7.07 5.80 -21.84
N ILE A 93 -6.73 6.43 -20.71
CA ILE A 93 -7.37 7.67 -20.25
C ILE A 93 -7.18 8.80 -21.28
N LEU A 94 -5.97 8.92 -21.86
CA LEU A 94 -5.70 9.92 -22.90
C LEU A 94 -6.51 9.69 -24.18
N ARG A 95 -6.74 8.42 -24.55
CA ARG A 95 -7.50 8.04 -25.76
C ARG A 95 -9.01 8.27 -25.62
N MET A 96 -9.55 8.44 -24.40
CA MET A 96 -10.97 8.71 -24.19
C MET A 96 -11.40 10.15 -24.55
N GLN A 97 -10.48 11.10 -24.77
CA GLN A 97 -10.81 12.50 -25.05
C GLN A 97 -11.03 12.85 -26.53
N ILE A 98 -11.33 11.87 -27.39
CA ILE A 98 -11.79 12.10 -28.78
C ILE A 98 -13.22 11.62 -28.98
#